data_AF-A0A6A3MTD4-F1
#
_entry.id   AF-A0A6A3MTD4-F1
#
_cell.length_a   1.000
_cell.length_b   1.000
_cell.length_c   1.000
_cell.angle_alpha   90.00
_cell.angle_beta   90.00
_cell.angle_gamma   90.00
#
_symmetry.space_group_name_H-M   'P 1'
#
loop_
_entity.id
_entity.type
_entity.pdbx_description
1 polymer ?
#
loop_
_entity_poly.entity_id
_entity_poly.type
_entity_poly.pdbx_seq_one_letter_code
_entity_poly.pdbx_strand_id
1 'polypeptide(L)'
;MDLASFISDYGNDFSTTVYGLKYGSLWVERLMHLNPPEVTGYVFDGPTTTSGAALENFYNVSSLNVASSEVADAFLDLCAEDSECNAHFGKKGLKATLAHLKARLDNNPTSTCAKLVTSLEYGEKTDPPSMALQNILGTLLGDMTMRTLIPPIVYM
;
A
#
# COMPACT_ATOMS: atom_id res chain seq x y z
N MET A 1 -14.45 -14.86 -22.30
CA MET A 1 -14.27 -13.62 -23.08
C MET A 1 -13.06 -12.91 -22.52
N ASP A 2 -12.09 -12.58 -23.37
CA ASP A 2 -10.94 -11.77 -22.98
C ASP A 2 -11.20 -10.27 -23.24
N LEU A 3 -10.27 -9.42 -22.83
CA LEU A 3 -10.41 -7.96 -22.93
C LEU A 3 -10.48 -7.47 -24.39
N ALA A 4 -9.74 -8.10 -25.31
CA ALA A 4 -9.75 -7.71 -26.72
C ALA A 4 -11.10 -8.05 -27.36
N SER A 5 -11.61 -9.26 -27.09
CA SER A 5 -12.92 -9.73 -27.53
C SER A 5 -14.04 -8.86 -26.94
N PHE A 6 -13.94 -8.49 -25.66
CA PHE A 6 -14.90 -7.56 -25.04
C PHE A 6 -14.92 -6.19 -25.72
N ILE A 7 -13.76 -5.63 -26.04
CA ILE A 7 -13.68 -4.33 -26.74
C ILE A 7 -14.24 -4.46 -28.17
N SER A 8 -13.93 -5.54 -28.88
CA SER A 8 -14.47 -5.79 -30.22
C SER A 8 -16.00 -5.95 -30.20
N ASP A 9 -16.54 -6.69 -29.25
CA ASP A 9 -17.97 -7.03 -29.19
C ASP A 9 -18.83 -5.87 -28.67
N TYR A 10 -18.27 -5.02 -27.79
CA TYR A 10 -19.02 -4.00 -27.05
C TYR A 10 -18.50 -2.57 -27.23
N GLY A 11 -17.43 -2.37 -28.00
CA GLY A 11 -16.85 -1.05 -28.28
C GLY A 11 -17.71 -0.17 -29.18
N ASN A 12 -18.66 -0.76 -29.93
CA ASN A 12 -19.61 -0.06 -30.82
C ASN A 12 -18.93 0.98 -31.74
N ASP A 13 -17.80 0.62 -32.36
CA ASP A 13 -16.99 1.48 -33.23
C ASP A 13 -16.44 2.77 -32.57
N PHE A 14 -16.49 2.88 -31.24
CA PHE A 14 -15.91 4.01 -30.53
C PHE A 14 -14.41 3.81 -30.31
N SER A 15 -13.68 4.92 -30.48
CA SER A 15 -12.28 5.05 -30.04
C SER A 15 -12.18 4.78 -28.54
N THR A 16 -11.46 3.71 -28.18
CA THR A 16 -11.35 3.23 -26.80
C THR A 16 -9.99 3.58 -26.21
N THR A 17 -9.98 4.19 -25.02
CA THR A 17 -8.76 4.31 -24.20
C THR A 17 -8.84 3.34 -23.04
N VAL A 18 -7.82 2.50 -22.88
CA VAL A 18 -7.79 1.49 -21.84
C VAL A 18 -6.93 1.96 -20.67
N TYR A 19 -7.51 1.98 -19.49
CA TYR A 19 -6.86 2.39 -18.24
C TYR A 19 -6.50 1.17 -17.39
N GLY A 20 -5.22 1.05 -17.01
CA GLY A 20 -4.69 -0.03 -16.19
C GLY A 20 -4.13 0.49 -14.88
N LEU A 21 -4.81 0.19 -13.78
CA LEU A 21 -4.34 0.48 -12.42
C LEU A 21 -3.62 -0.72 -11.82
N LYS A 22 -2.41 -0.53 -11.28
CA LYS A 22 -1.61 -1.57 -10.60
C LYS A 22 -1.51 -2.83 -11.47
N TYR A 23 -1.96 -4.00 -10.99
CA TYR A 23 -1.97 -5.24 -11.75
C TYR A 23 -2.71 -5.14 -13.10
N GLY A 24 -3.69 -4.25 -13.22
CA GLY A 24 -4.36 -3.94 -14.47
C GLY A 24 -3.40 -3.51 -15.58
N SER A 25 -2.30 -2.84 -15.25
CA SER A 25 -1.25 -2.44 -16.20
C SER A 25 -0.69 -3.63 -17.01
N LEU A 26 -0.55 -4.82 -16.41
CA LEU A 26 -0.08 -6.02 -17.11
C LEU A 26 -1.02 -6.45 -18.23
N TRP A 27 -2.33 -6.31 -18.01
CA TRP A 27 -3.33 -6.62 -19.02
C TRP A 27 -3.38 -5.56 -20.11
N VAL A 28 -3.24 -4.28 -19.74
CA VAL A 28 -3.17 -3.16 -20.69
C VAL A 28 -1.93 -3.28 -21.59
N GLU A 29 -0.77 -3.64 -21.04
CA GLU A 29 0.45 -3.88 -21.83
C GLU A 29 0.31 -5.08 -22.78
N ARG A 30 -0.30 -6.18 -22.32
CA ARG A 30 -0.60 -7.32 -23.21
C ARG A 30 -1.55 -6.94 -24.33
N LEU A 31 -2.58 -6.15 -24.01
CA LEU A 31 -3.53 -5.65 -25.00
C LEU A 31 -2.84 -4.72 -26.02
N MET A 32 -1.90 -3.90 -25.57
CA MET A 32 -1.06 -3.05 -26.44
C MET A 32 -0.25 -3.89 -27.43
N HIS A 33 0.33 -5.01 -27.01
CA HIS A 33 1.03 -5.92 -27.93
C HIS A 33 0.10 -6.61 -28.94
N LEU A 34 -1.17 -6.83 -28.60
CA LEU A 34 -2.18 -7.36 -29.52
C LEU A 34 -2.66 -6.30 -30.53
N ASN A 35 -2.50 -5.01 -30.20
CA ASN A 35 -2.82 -3.86 -31.05
C ASN A 35 -4.23 -3.94 -31.70
N PRO A 36 -5.30 -4.13 -30.90
CA PRO A 36 -6.66 -4.13 -31.41
C PRO A 36 -7.00 -2.78 -32.05
N PRO A 37 -7.64 -2.74 -33.24
CA PRO A 37 -7.84 -1.52 -34.00
C PRO A 37 -8.78 -0.51 -33.32
N GLU A 38 -9.64 -0.96 -32.41
CA GLU A 38 -10.59 -0.12 -31.65
C GLU A 38 -9.90 0.69 -30.54
N VAL A 39 -8.70 0.27 -30.12
CA VAL A 39 -7.98 0.93 -29.03
C VAL A 39 -7.05 2.00 -29.57
N THR A 40 -7.30 3.24 -29.15
CA THR A 40 -6.58 4.44 -29.60
C THR A 40 -5.66 5.02 -28.54
N GLY A 41 -5.67 4.47 -27.32
CA GLY A 41 -4.87 4.96 -26.22
C GLY A 41 -4.78 4.00 -25.04
N TYR A 42 -3.70 4.14 -24.28
CA TYR A 42 -3.42 3.35 -23.08
C TYR A 42 -2.98 4.28 -21.97
N VAL A 43 -3.49 4.07 -20.76
CA VAL A 43 -3.06 4.78 -19.55
C VAL A 43 -2.61 3.75 -18.52
N PHE A 44 -1.40 3.93 -18.02
CA PHE A 44 -0.79 3.08 -17.01
C PHE A 44 -0.66 3.86 -15.70
N ASP A 45 -1.47 3.53 -14.70
CA ASP A 45 -1.39 4.13 -13.36
C ASP A 45 -0.79 3.14 -12.36
N GLY A 46 0.38 3.49 -11.83
CA GLY A 46 1.21 2.60 -11.00
C GLY A 46 1.58 1.29 -11.72
N PRO A 47 2.31 1.36 -12.86
CA PRO A 47 2.61 0.19 -13.67
C PRO A 47 3.40 -0.86 -12.87
N THR A 48 2.92 -2.11 -12.95
CA THR A 48 3.62 -3.30 -12.44
C THR A 48 4.26 -4.09 -13.58
N THR A 49 4.26 -3.52 -14.79
CA THR A 49 4.87 -4.07 -15.99
C THR A 49 6.38 -3.82 -15.96
N THR A 50 7.14 -4.75 -16.52
CA THR A 50 8.61 -4.73 -16.46
C THR A 50 9.23 -5.01 -17.83
N SER A 51 8.43 -5.03 -18.90
CA SER A 51 8.95 -5.28 -20.24
C SER A 51 10.02 -4.25 -20.58
N GLY A 52 11.23 -4.73 -20.90
CA GLY A 52 12.37 -3.87 -21.22
C GLY A 52 13.14 -3.33 -20.01
N ALA A 53 12.71 -3.59 -18.77
CA ALA A 53 13.49 -3.25 -17.59
C ALA A 53 14.68 -4.21 -17.40
N ALA A 54 15.82 -3.69 -16.97
CA ALA A 54 16.94 -4.51 -16.52
C ALA A 54 16.55 -5.30 -15.25
N LEU A 55 17.21 -6.43 -15.00
CA LEU A 55 16.83 -7.36 -13.92
C LEU A 55 16.82 -6.68 -12.54
N GLU A 56 17.76 -5.77 -12.31
CA GLU A 56 17.88 -4.95 -11.10
C GLU A 56 16.72 -3.96 -10.90
N ASN A 57 16.03 -3.59 -11.97
CA ASN A 57 14.88 -2.67 -11.97
C ASN A 57 13.54 -3.41 -12.16
N PHE A 58 13.58 -4.74 -12.12
CA PHE A 58 12.37 -5.55 -12.27
C PHE A 58 11.50 -5.40 -11.03
N TYR A 59 10.34 -4.78 -11.19
CA TYR A 59 9.34 -4.70 -10.12
C TYR A 59 8.95 -6.12 -9.69
N ASN A 60 9.22 -6.46 -8.44
CA ASN A 60 8.75 -7.68 -7.81
C ASN A 60 7.88 -7.32 -6.60
N VAL A 61 6.99 -8.23 -6.19
CA VAL A 61 6.09 -7.98 -5.05
C VAL A 61 6.86 -7.71 -3.76
N SER A 62 8.07 -8.26 -3.60
CA SER A 62 8.94 -7.95 -2.46
C SER A 62 9.42 -6.49 -2.43
N SER A 63 9.59 -5.82 -3.58
CA SER A 63 9.95 -4.40 -3.66
C SER A 63 8.85 -3.50 -3.13
N LEU A 64 7.59 -3.95 -3.12
CA LEU A 64 6.47 -3.19 -2.57
C LEU A 64 6.66 -2.88 -1.09
N ASN A 65 7.27 -3.79 -0.33
CA ASN A 65 7.50 -3.58 1.10
C ASN A 65 8.52 -2.46 1.34
N VAL A 66 9.58 -2.40 0.53
CA VAL A 66 10.61 -1.34 0.61
C VAL A 66 9.99 0.02 0.28
N ALA A 67 9.30 0.11 -0.86
CA ALA A 67 8.63 1.36 -1.27
C ALA A 67 7.56 1.80 -0.26
N SER A 68 6.81 0.86 0.31
CA SER A 68 5.81 1.17 1.35
C SER A 68 6.46 1.66 2.64
N SER A 69 7.64 1.13 3.00
CA SER A 69 8.40 1.58 4.17
C SER A 69 8.89 3.02 4.01
N GLU A 70 9.34 3.41 2.82
CA GLU A 70 9.77 4.79 2.54
C GLU A 70 8.59 5.77 2.67
N VAL A 71 7.42 5.42 2.11
CA VAL A 71 6.20 6.23 2.23
C VAL A 71 5.74 6.31 3.68
N ALA A 72 5.79 5.20 4.43
CA ALA A 72 5.45 5.18 5.84
C ALA A 72 6.37 6.10 6.65
N ASP A 73 7.69 6.01 6.42
CA ASP A 73 8.66 6.87 7.09
C ASP A 73 8.41 8.35 6.81
N ALA A 74 8.21 8.71 5.54
CA ALA A 74 7.88 10.09 5.16
C ALA A 74 6.60 10.58 5.84
N PHE A 75 5.56 9.75 5.90
CA PHE A 75 4.32 10.10 6.58
C PHE A 75 4.51 10.29 8.09
N LEU A 76 5.27 9.42 8.75
CA LEU A 76 5.52 9.52 10.19
C LEU A 76 6.36 10.76 10.53
N ASP A 77 7.28 11.15 9.65
CA ASP A 77 8.13 12.33 9.82
C ASP A 77 7.36 13.65 9.70
N LEU A 78 6.26 13.69 8.92
CA LEU A 78 5.36 14.86 8.84
C LEU A 78 4.77 15.27 10.21
N CYS A 79 4.70 14.34 11.15
CA CYS A 79 4.24 14.64 12.51
C CYS A 79 5.09 15.71 13.20
N ALA A 80 6.38 15.85 12.85
CA ALA A 80 7.23 16.89 13.41
C ALA A 80 6.89 18.30 12.89
N GLU A 81 6.32 18.37 11.69
CA GLU A 81 5.90 19.62 11.03
C GLU A 81 4.47 20.03 11.44
N ASP A 82 3.63 19.07 11.83
CA ASP A 82 2.30 19.32 12.35
C ASP A 82 2.33 19.67 13.84
N SER A 83 1.84 20.85 14.21
CA SER A 83 1.92 21.33 15.59
C SER A 83 1.10 20.49 16.58
N GLU A 84 -0.04 19.94 16.15
CA GLU A 84 -0.93 19.14 16.99
C GLU A 84 -0.30 17.77 17.25
N CYS A 85 0.17 17.11 16.19
CA CYS A 85 0.89 15.85 16.28
C CYS A 85 2.18 15.99 17.10
N ASN A 86 3.02 16.98 16.78
CA ASN A 86 4.30 17.18 17.45
C ASN A 86 4.15 17.45 18.95
N ALA A 87 3.07 18.12 19.38
CA ALA A 87 2.79 18.35 20.79
C ALA A 87 2.65 17.03 21.60
N HIS A 88 2.21 15.94 20.96
CA HIS A 88 2.04 14.63 21.59
C HIS A 88 3.31 13.77 21.63
N PHE A 89 4.15 13.84 20.58
CA PHE A 89 5.33 12.98 20.47
C PHE A 89 6.63 13.68 20.85
N GLY A 90 6.64 15.01 20.85
CA GLY A 90 7.76 15.87 21.22
C GLY A 90 9.08 15.45 20.56
N LYS A 91 10.17 15.56 21.32
CA LYS A 91 11.52 15.25 20.82
C LYS A 91 11.73 13.80 20.42
N LYS A 92 10.91 12.86 20.90
CA LYS A 92 11.02 11.44 20.55
C LYS A 92 10.50 11.21 19.12
N GLY A 93 9.50 11.97 18.71
CA GLY A 93 8.86 11.83 17.41
C GLY A 93 7.97 10.60 17.31
N LEU A 94 7.06 10.63 16.34
CA LEU A 94 6.08 9.57 16.10
C LEU A 94 6.76 8.25 15.72
N LYS A 95 7.75 8.30 14.83
CA LYS A 95 8.49 7.13 14.34
C LYS A 95 9.18 6.33 15.46
N ALA A 96 9.93 7.00 16.34
CA ALA A 96 10.59 6.31 17.46
C ALA A 96 9.59 5.85 18.53
N THR A 97 8.45 6.52 18.66
CA THR A 97 7.36 6.08 19.55
C THR A 97 6.72 4.80 19.03
N LEU A 98 6.45 4.70 17.72
CA LEU A 98 5.96 3.48 17.08
C LEU A 98 6.94 2.31 17.26
N ALA A 99 8.24 2.54 17.04
CA ALA A 99 9.26 1.51 17.26
C ALA A 99 9.24 0.98 18.70
N HIS A 100 9.12 1.87 19.67
CA HIS A 100 9.02 1.51 21.08
C HIS A 100 7.71 0.77 21.42
N LEU A 101 6.58 1.18 20.83
CA LEU A 101 5.29 0.49 20.98
C LEU A 101 5.37 -0.95 20.48
N LYS A 102 5.90 -1.15 19.27
CA LYS A 102 6.12 -2.49 18.68
C LYS A 102 6.94 -3.38 19.61
N ALA A 103 8.06 -2.88 20.12
CA ALA A 103 8.89 -3.63 21.07
C ALA A 103 8.14 -3.99 22.37
N ARG A 104 7.33 -3.08 22.93
CA ARG A 104 6.53 -3.37 24.12
C ARG A 104 5.48 -4.46 23.88
N LEU A 105 4.83 -4.45 22.72
CA LEU A 105 3.83 -5.43 22.36
C LEU A 105 4.44 -6.83 22.25
N ASP A 106 5.59 -6.96 21.60
CA ASP A 106 6.27 -8.25 21.45
C ASP A 106 6.90 -8.75 22.76
N ASN A 107 7.37 -7.85 23.62
CA ASN A 107 7.88 -8.21 24.95
C ASN A 107 6.79 -8.67 25.92
N ASN A 108 5.52 -8.32 25.67
CA ASN A 108 4.40 -8.75 26.51
C ASN A 108 3.17 -9.13 25.64
N PRO A 109 3.25 -10.27 24.92
CA PRO A 109 2.25 -10.64 23.92
C PRO A 109 0.91 -11.07 24.55
N THR A 110 0.88 -11.32 25.85
CA THR A 110 -0.35 -11.70 26.58
C THR A 110 -1.08 -10.51 27.20
N SER A 111 -0.52 -9.31 27.12
CA SER A 111 -1.15 -8.08 27.57
C SER A 111 -2.49 -7.84 26.86
N THR A 112 -3.40 -7.10 27.50
CA THR A 112 -4.70 -6.75 26.92
C THR A 112 -4.54 -6.01 25.58
N CYS A 113 -3.55 -5.13 25.46
CA CYS A 113 -3.26 -4.41 24.23
C CYS A 113 -2.77 -5.35 23.12
N ALA A 114 -1.81 -6.23 23.40
CA ALA A 114 -1.32 -7.20 22.42
C ALA A 114 -2.43 -8.13 21.92
N LYS A 115 -3.29 -8.61 22.82
CA LYS A 115 -4.47 -9.41 22.47
C LYS A 115 -5.48 -8.64 21.64
N LEU A 116 -5.71 -7.35 21.95
CA LEU A 116 -6.62 -6.51 21.18
C LEU A 116 -6.09 -6.32 19.75
N VAL A 117 -4.83 -5.92 19.59
CA VAL A 117 -4.20 -5.70 18.28
C VAL A 117 -4.25 -6.98 17.43
N THR A 118 -3.85 -8.13 17.98
CA THR A 118 -3.91 -9.43 17.28
C THR A 118 -5.34 -9.90 16.99
N SER A 119 -6.34 -9.44 17.76
CA SER A 119 -7.74 -9.77 17.47
C SER A 119 -8.31 -9.06 16.25
N LEU A 120 -7.72 -7.92 15.89
CA LEU A 120 -8.11 -7.10 14.73
C LEU A 120 -7.47 -7.59 13.42
N GLU A 121 -6.50 -8.50 13.50
CA GLU A 121 -5.84 -9.09 12.34
C GLU A 121 -6.76 -10.08 11.62
N TYR A 122 -6.72 -10.05 10.29
CA TYR A 122 -7.46 -10.95 9.44
C TYR A 122 -6.57 -12.15 9.05
N GLY A 123 -6.89 -13.35 9.55
CA GLY A 123 -6.13 -14.57 9.24
C GLY A 123 -5.67 -15.34 10.47
N GLU A 124 -4.63 -16.16 10.32
CA GLU A 124 -4.03 -16.89 11.43
C GLU A 124 -3.31 -15.92 12.39
N LYS A 125 -3.64 -16.01 13.68
CA LYS A 125 -3.07 -15.19 14.76
C LYS A 125 -1.74 -15.76 15.25
N THR A 126 -0.88 -16.14 14.31
CA THR A 126 0.45 -16.72 14.59
C THR A 126 1.53 -15.64 14.60
N ASP A 127 1.24 -14.47 14.03
CA ASP A 127 2.16 -13.37 13.94
C ASP A 127 2.39 -12.65 15.28
N PRO A 128 3.59 -12.09 15.52
CA PRO A 128 3.83 -11.25 16.68
C PRO A 128 2.86 -10.06 16.73
N PRO A 129 2.44 -9.60 17.92
CA PRO A 129 1.56 -8.44 18.04
C PRO A 129 2.06 -7.17 17.32
N SER A 130 3.38 -6.98 17.20
CA SER A 130 3.94 -5.87 16.42
C SER A 130 3.75 -6.00 14.91
N MET A 131 3.62 -7.22 14.39
CA MET A 131 3.35 -7.49 12.97
C MET A 131 1.87 -7.22 12.67
N ALA A 132 0.97 -7.68 13.55
CA ALA A 132 -0.45 -7.32 13.50
C ALA A 132 -0.66 -5.80 13.52
N LEU A 133 0.06 -5.07 14.40
CA LEU A 133 0.02 -3.60 14.42
C LEU A 133 0.49 -3.00 13.08
N GLN A 134 1.58 -3.50 12.51
CA GLN A 134 2.08 -3.02 11.22
C GLN A 134 1.08 -3.21 10.09
N ASN A 135 0.41 -4.36 10.03
CA ASN A 135 -0.59 -4.67 9.01
C ASN A 135 -1.78 -3.69 9.11
N ILE A 136 -2.23 -3.39 10.34
CA ILE A 136 -3.28 -2.40 10.60
C ILE A 136 -2.82 -1.01 10.14
N LEU A 137 -1.64 -0.56 10.59
CA LEU A 137 -1.12 0.77 10.24
C LEU A 137 -0.86 0.92 8.74
N GLY A 138 -0.38 -0.12 8.07
CA GLY A 138 -0.19 -0.13 6.62
C GLY A 138 -1.50 0.00 5.85
N THR A 139 -2.56 -0.63 6.35
CA THR A 139 -3.91 -0.47 5.78
C THR A 139 -4.41 0.97 5.94
N LEU A 140 -4.24 1.57 7.13
CA LEU A 140 -4.62 2.96 7.38
C LEU A 140 -3.81 3.94 6.51
N LEU A 141 -2.51 3.69 6.33
CA LEU A 141 -1.63 4.54 5.53
C LEU A 141 -2.08 4.61 4.07
N GLY A 142 -2.57 3.50 3.52
CA GLY A 142 -3.07 3.42 2.15
C GLY A 142 -4.36 4.20 1.89
N ASP A 143 -5.09 4.58 2.94
CA ASP A 143 -6.31 5.37 2.84
C ASP A 143 -6.06 6.83 3.26
N MET A 144 -6.34 7.77 2.35
CA MET A 144 -6.05 9.19 2.58
C MET A 144 -6.79 9.79 3.77
N THR A 145 -7.96 9.24 4.12
CA THR A 145 -8.78 9.70 5.25
C THR A 145 -8.31 9.01 6.53
N MET A 146 -8.12 7.69 6.48
CA MET A 146 -7.80 6.90 7.67
C MET A 146 -6.35 7.04 8.15
N ARG A 147 -5.41 7.44 7.29
CA ARG A 147 -4.01 7.65 7.70
C ARG A 147 -3.86 8.67 8.83
N THR A 148 -4.81 9.58 9.00
CA THR A 148 -4.86 10.54 10.11
C THR A 148 -5.09 9.89 11.48
N LEU A 149 -5.53 8.63 11.51
CA LEU A 149 -5.70 7.84 12.74
C LEU A 149 -4.39 7.19 13.22
N ILE A 150 -3.34 7.17 12.39
CA ILE A 150 -2.05 6.55 12.73
C ILE A 150 -1.43 7.20 13.98
N PRO A 151 -1.27 8.54 14.08
CA PRO A 151 -0.70 9.14 15.29
C PRO A 151 -1.51 8.84 16.56
N PRO A 152 -2.85 9.03 16.60
CA PRO A 152 -3.65 8.66 17.77
C PRO A 152 -3.48 7.19 18.21
N ILE A 153 -3.40 6.24 17.26
CA ILE A 153 -3.19 4.83 17.57
C ILE A 153 -1.82 4.57 18.21
N VAL A 154 -0.78 5.26 17.73
CA VAL A 154 0.59 5.11 18.25
C VAL A 154 0.77 5.77 19.62
N TYR A 155 -0.01 6.81 19.92
CA TYR A 155 0.06 7.53 21.19
C TYR A 155 -0.52 6.75 22.38
N MET A 156 -1.44 5.80 22.13
CA MET A 156 -2.12 5.01 23.18
C MET A 156 -1.18 4.19 24.09
#